data_AF-A0A2V7DY59-F1
#
_entry.id   AF-A0A2V7DY59-F1
#
_cell.length_a   1.000
_cell.length_b   1.000
_cell.length_c   1.000
_cell.angle_alpha   90.00
_cell.angle_beta   90.00
_cell.angle_gamma   90.00
#
_symmetry.space_group_name_H-M   'P 1'
#
loop_
_entity.id
_entity.type
_entity.pdbx_description
1 polymer ?
#
loop_
_entity_poly.entity_id
_entity_poly.type
_entity_poly.pdbx_seq_one_letter_code
_entity_poly.pdbx_strand_id
1 'polypeptide(L)'
;MAALTMKELLEAGVHFGHQTKRWNPKMQKYIFGERNGIYIIDLQKTLKKFREAYGFVRDTAAGGGNVLFIGTKKQAQDTVFEEAGRCGMFYVNQRWLGGTLTNFQTIRKSIGRLKKIEEMKEAGEFDRLPKKEALELDREREKLEKALIGIKSMESLPAAVFIIDPRKEKIAVAEAQRLGIPIVAIVDTNCDPTGIDYPVPGNDDAIRAVRLITARIADAILEGRGTLSKDETEESPDAGVESEMVAAAEQEA
;
A
#
# COMPACT_ATOMS: atom_id res chain seq x y z
N MET A 1 11.50 -10.07 14.99
CA MET A 1 10.58 -8.97 14.61
C MET A 1 11.43 -7.89 13.98
N ALA A 2 11.30 -7.61 12.69
CA ALA A 2 11.91 -6.41 12.11
C ALA A 2 11.14 -5.18 12.64
N ALA A 3 11.50 -4.73 13.84
CA ALA A 3 10.81 -3.67 14.53
C ALA A 3 11.10 -2.35 13.82
N LEU A 4 10.09 -1.82 13.13
CA LEU A 4 10.13 -0.48 12.59
C LEU A 4 10.43 0.49 13.73
N THR A 5 11.54 1.21 13.66
CA THR A 5 12.02 2.09 14.73
C THR A 5 11.50 3.52 14.55
N MET A 6 11.42 4.28 15.64
CA MET A 6 11.05 5.70 15.56
C MET A 6 12.06 6.51 14.75
N LYS A 7 13.34 6.15 14.85
CA LYS A 7 14.43 6.78 14.09
C LYS A 7 14.24 6.61 12.58
N GLU A 8 13.96 5.39 12.11
CA GLU A 8 13.66 5.13 10.69
C GLU A 8 12.44 5.93 10.20
N LEU A 9 11.36 6.01 11.00
CA LEU A 9 10.18 6.81 10.65
C LEU A 9 10.49 8.30 10.52
N LEU A 10 11.36 8.81 11.40
CA LEU A 10 11.77 10.20 11.40
C LEU A 10 12.64 10.50 10.17
N GLU A 11 13.65 9.66 9.90
CA GLU A 11 14.57 9.80 8.76
C GLU A 11 13.87 9.65 7.40
N ALA A 12 12.87 8.77 7.32
CA ALA A 12 12.04 8.60 6.12
C ALA A 12 11.02 9.73 5.92
N GLY A 13 10.81 10.59 6.93
CA GLY A 13 9.90 11.73 6.85
C GLY A 13 8.42 11.37 7.00
N VAL A 14 8.09 10.28 7.71
CA VAL A 14 6.71 9.80 7.91
C VAL A 14 5.89 10.75 8.77
N HIS A 15 6.54 11.53 9.63
CA HIS A 15 5.91 12.47 10.56
C HIS A 15 5.36 13.73 9.89
N PHE A 16 5.75 14.04 8.65
CA PHE A 16 5.24 15.20 7.95
C PHE A 16 3.83 14.92 7.39
N GLY A 17 2.87 15.73 7.76
CA GLY A 17 1.55 15.74 7.14
C GLY A 17 1.39 16.85 6.11
N HIS A 18 0.14 17.22 5.84
CA HIS A 18 -0.22 18.31 4.94
C HIS A 18 -0.33 19.67 5.65
N GLN A 19 -0.53 20.72 4.85
CA GLN A 19 -0.84 22.06 5.33
C GLN A 19 -2.11 22.09 6.19
N THR A 20 -2.12 22.97 7.20
CA THR A 20 -3.21 23.08 8.18
C THR A 20 -4.58 23.36 7.54
N LYS A 21 -4.62 24.03 6.39
CA LYS A 21 -5.87 24.31 5.65
C LYS A 21 -6.51 23.08 5.00
N ARG A 22 -5.77 21.98 4.83
CA ARG A 22 -6.20 20.79 4.06
C ARG A 22 -6.50 19.57 4.92
N TRP A 23 -6.50 19.73 6.25
CA TRP A 23 -6.66 18.62 7.17
C TRP A 23 -8.11 18.15 7.32
N ASN A 24 -8.27 16.93 7.80
CA ASN A 24 -9.54 16.34 8.20
C ASN A 24 -9.62 16.32 9.74
N PRO A 25 -10.67 16.92 10.36
CA PRO A 25 -10.82 16.94 11.81
C PRO A 25 -10.79 15.55 12.48
N LYS A 26 -11.22 14.49 11.79
CA LYS A 26 -11.18 13.13 12.33
C LYS A 26 -9.76 12.58 12.53
N MET A 27 -8.76 13.18 11.87
CA MET A 27 -7.35 12.86 12.06
C MET A 27 -6.74 13.52 13.31
N GLN A 28 -7.47 14.38 14.03
CA GLN A 28 -6.96 15.09 15.22
C GLN A 28 -6.29 14.16 16.23
N LYS A 29 -6.84 12.97 16.47
CA LYS A 29 -6.26 11.99 17.40
C LYS A 29 -4.88 11.48 16.99
N TYR A 30 -4.50 11.56 15.72
CA TYR A 30 -3.21 11.11 15.18
C TYR A 30 -2.23 12.25 14.94
N ILE A 31 -2.66 13.51 15.13
CA ILE A 31 -1.82 14.69 14.96
C ILE A 31 -1.17 15.02 16.31
N PHE A 32 0.14 15.23 16.30
CA PHE A 32 0.91 15.66 17.46
C PHE A 32 0.82 17.18 17.67
N GLY A 33 0.96 17.94 16.58
CA GLY A 33 0.92 19.41 16.60
C GLY A 33 1.16 20.00 15.21
N GLU A 34 1.40 21.30 15.14
CA GLU A 34 1.73 21.99 13.88
C GLU A 34 3.07 22.73 13.99
N ARG A 35 3.81 22.80 12.89
CA ARG A 35 5.04 23.58 12.77
C ARG A 35 5.11 24.20 11.39
N ASN A 36 5.33 25.52 11.32
CA ASN A 36 5.41 26.27 10.06
C ASN A 36 4.20 26.04 9.12
N GLY A 37 3.00 25.87 9.68
CA GLY A 37 1.77 25.65 8.92
C GLY A 37 1.62 24.24 8.32
N ILE A 38 2.45 23.27 8.74
CA ILE A 38 2.35 21.85 8.39
C ILE A 38 2.01 21.06 9.67
N TYR A 39 1.05 20.15 9.58
CA TYR A 39 0.74 19.24 10.69
C TYR A 39 1.82 18.16 10.82
N ILE A 40 2.17 17.84 12.06
CA ILE A 40 3.08 16.76 12.43
C ILE A 40 2.25 15.59 12.94
N ILE A 41 2.45 14.42 12.35
CA ILE A 41 1.81 13.16 12.74
C ILE A 41 2.57 12.57 13.94
N ASP A 42 1.81 12.04 14.89
CA ASP A 42 2.32 11.39 16.10
C ASP A 42 2.91 10.01 15.78
N LEU A 43 4.24 9.91 15.76
CA LEU A 43 4.95 8.68 15.43
C LEU A 43 4.74 7.55 16.45
N GLN A 44 4.45 7.86 17.72
CA GLN A 44 4.16 6.81 18.71
C GLN A 44 2.85 6.09 18.35
N LYS A 45 1.84 6.87 17.92
CA LYS A 45 0.59 6.30 17.41
C LYS A 45 0.79 5.57 16.10
N THR A 46 1.63 6.10 15.20
CA THR A 46 2.03 5.40 13.97
C THR A 46 2.63 4.03 14.28
N LEU A 47 3.59 3.94 15.20
CA LEU A 47 4.23 2.67 15.57
C LEU A 47 3.23 1.66 16.12
N LYS A 48 2.35 2.09 17.04
CA LYS A 48 1.31 1.22 17.59
C LYS A 48 0.38 0.69 16.50
N LYS A 49 -0.13 1.57 15.66
CA LYS A 49 -1.05 1.20 14.57
C LYS A 49 -0.38 0.37 13.48
N PHE A 50 0.89 0.64 13.19
CA PHE A 50 1.68 -0.14 12.27
C PHE A 50 1.87 -1.57 12.77
N ARG A 51 2.14 -1.78 14.07
CA ARG A 51 2.23 -3.14 14.65
C ARG A 51 0.92 -3.92 14.53
N GLU A 52 -0.21 -3.25 14.78
CA GLU A 52 -1.54 -3.86 14.59
C GLU A 52 -1.76 -4.28 13.12
N ALA A 53 -1.46 -3.39 12.17
CA ALA A 53 -1.53 -3.68 10.74
C ALA A 53 -0.58 -4.80 10.30
N TYR A 54 0.67 -4.77 10.78
CA TYR A 54 1.69 -5.76 10.47
C TYR A 54 1.26 -7.17 10.91
N GLY A 55 0.78 -7.30 12.15
CA GLY A 55 0.27 -8.58 12.67
C GLY A 55 -0.88 -9.11 11.83
N PHE A 56 -1.87 -8.27 11.52
CA PHE A 56 -3.01 -8.67 10.69
C PHE A 56 -2.59 -9.13 9.29
N VAL A 57 -1.68 -8.41 8.63
CA VAL A 57 -1.20 -8.76 7.29
C VAL A 57 -0.42 -10.08 7.32
N ARG A 58 0.46 -10.26 8.31
CA ARG A 58 1.21 -11.50 8.51
C ARG A 58 0.27 -12.68 8.70
N ASP A 59 -0.72 -12.55 9.58
CA ASP A 59 -1.67 -13.62 9.89
C ASP A 59 -2.56 -13.94 8.67
N THR A 60 -2.95 -12.92 7.89
CA THR A 60 -3.67 -13.09 6.61
C THR A 60 -2.84 -13.88 5.60
N ALA A 61 -1.55 -13.55 5.47
CA ALA A 61 -0.63 -14.23 4.57
C ALA A 61 -0.35 -15.67 5.02
N ALA A 62 -0.24 -15.92 6.33
CA ALA A 62 -0.09 -17.25 6.91
C ALA A 62 -1.32 -18.14 6.65
N GLY A 63 -2.51 -17.56 6.60
CA GLY A 63 -3.74 -18.24 6.18
C GLY A 63 -3.83 -18.51 4.67
N GLY A 64 -2.82 -18.16 3.87
CA GLY A 64 -2.83 -18.29 2.42
C GLY A 64 -3.64 -17.21 1.69
N GLY A 65 -4.07 -16.17 2.40
CA GLY A 65 -4.81 -15.06 1.83
C GLY A 65 -3.94 -14.16 0.94
N ASN A 66 -4.51 -13.71 -0.18
CA ASN A 66 -3.85 -12.75 -1.05
C ASN A 66 -4.15 -11.32 -0.61
N VAL A 67 -3.12 -10.47 -0.56
CA VAL A 67 -3.23 -9.04 -0.28
C VAL A 67 -3.11 -8.27 -1.59
N LEU A 68 -4.00 -7.31 -1.83
CA LEU A 68 -3.95 -6.44 -3.01
C LEU A 68 -3.37 -5.08 -2.63
N PHE A 69 -2.24 -4.71 -3.23
CA PHE A 69 -1.59 -3.41 -3.03
C PHE A 69 -2.18 -2.38 -3.99
N ILE A 70 -2.58 -1.21 -3.48
CA ILE A 70 -3.25 -0.18 -4.28
C ILE A 70 -2.58 1.17 -3.99
N GLY A 71 -2.04 1.80 -5.04
CA GLY A 71 -1.51 3.15 -4.94
C GLY A 71 -1.28 3.75 -6.32
N THR A 72 -2.18 4.62 -6.78
CA THR A 72 -2.06 5.26 -8.10
C THR A 72 -1.28 6.56 -8.09
N LYS A 73 -0.94 7.05 -6.90
CA LYS A 73 -0.16 8.28 -6.71
C LYS A 73 1.25 8.11 -7.24
N LYS A 74 1.80 9.12 -7.93
CA LYS A 74 3.13 9.04 -8.59
C LYS A 74 4.24 8.54 -7.67
N GLN A 75 4.21 8.99 -6.41
CA GLN A 75 5.21 8.63 -5.39
C GLN A 75 5.08 7.18 -4.89
N ALA A 76 3.92 6.55 -5.12
CA ALA A 76 3.62 5.18 -4.70
C ALA A 76 3.74 4.15 -5.83
N GLN A 77 3.65 4.57 -7.11
CA GLN A 77 3.48 3.62 -8.23
C GLN A 77 4.62 2.60 -8.33
N ASP A 78 5.87 3.07 -8.28
CA ASP A 78 7.06 2.22 -8.42
C ASP A 78 7.23 1.34 -7.17
N THR A 79 7.03 1.93 -5.99
CA THR A 79 7.12 1.22 -4.71
C THR A 79 6.12 0.06 -4.65
N VAL A 80 4.86 0.31 -5.05
CA VAL A 80 3.81 -0.72 -5.06
C VAL A 80 4.14 -1.83 -6.05
N PHE A 81 4.65 -1.49 -7.23
CA PHE A 81 5.05 -2.47 -8.25
C PHE A 81 6.17 -3.39 -7.73
N GLU A 82 7.24 -2.80 -7.19
CA GLU A 82 8.42 -3.53 -6.73
C GLU A 82 8.10 -4.40 -5.51
N GLU A 83 7.46 -3.85 -4.48
CA GLU A 83 7.21 -4.57 -3.23
C GLU A 83 6.13 -5.64 -3.37
N ALA A 84 5.07 -5.38 -4.15
CA ALA A 84 4.07 -6.42 -4.44
C ALA A 84 4.66 -7.54 -5.30
N GLY A 85 5.50 -7.20 -6.28
CA GLY A 85 6.26 -8.18 -7.06
C GLY A 85 7.18 -9.04 -6.17
N ARG A 86 7.89 -8.40 -5.23
CA ARG A 86 8.80 -9.07 -4.30
C ARG A 86 8.08 -10.07 -3.40
N CYS A 87 6.91 -9.74 -2.86
CA CYS A 87 6.14 -10.64 -2.00
C CYS A 87 5.19 -11.59 -2.77
N GLY A 88 5.17 -11.54 -4.10
CA GLY A 88 4.31 -12.37 -4.94
C GLY A 88 2.83 -12.10 -4.69
N MET A 89 2.46 -10.82 -4.57
CA MET A 89 1.10 -10.35 -4.35
C MET A 89 0.61 -9.49 -5.51
N PHE A 90 -0.71 -9.28 -5.56
CA PHE A 90 -1.34 -8.49 -6.61
C PHE A 90 -1.21 -7.00 -6.33
N TYR A 91 -1.23 -6.19 -7.40
CA TYR A 91 -1.14 -4.75 -7.26
C TYR A 91 -1.93 -3.95 -8.30
N VAL A 92 -2.22 -2.69 -7.97
CA VAL A 92 -2.73 -1.66 -8.87
C VAL A 92 -1.96 -0.37 -8.61
N ASN A 93 -1.07 -0.01 -9.55
CA ASN A 93 -0.20 1.16 -9.42
C ASN A 93 -0.53 2.31 -10.40
N GLN A 94 -1.34 2.06 -11.44
CA GLN A 94 -1.64 3.07 -12.46
C GLN A 94 -2.99 3.76 -12.23
N ARG A 95 -4.08 3.02 -12.41
CA ARG A 95 -5.44 3.55 -12.27
C ARG A 95 -6.37 2.48 -11.74
N TRP A 96 -7.12 2.82 -10.69
CA TRP A 96 -8.24 2.01 -10.23
C TRP A 96 -9.40 2.07 -11.21
N LEU A 97 -9.84 0.92 -11.72
CA LEU A 97 -11.07 0.82 -12.50
C LEU A 97 -12.24 0.59 -11.53
N GLY A 98 -13.24 1.45 -11.57
CA GLY A 98 -14.43 1.25 -10.74
C GLY A 98 -15.11 -0.07 -11.08
N GLY A 99 -15.48 -0.85 -10.07
CA GLY A 99 -15.99 -2.21 -10.21
C GLY A 99 -14.91 -3.28 -10.17
N THR A 100 -13.65 -2.95 -9.87
CA THR A 100 -12.55 -3.94 -9.80
C THR A 100 -12.86 -5.06 -8.81
N LEU A 101 -13.43 -4.73 -7.64
CA LEU A 101 -13.79 -5.71 -6.63
C LEU A 101 -15.28 -6.07 -6.73
N THR A 102 -16.14 -5.05 -6.83
CA THR A 102 -17.61 -5.23 -6.78
C THR A 102 -18.21 -5.87 -8.03
N ASN A 103 -17.56 -5.72 -9.20
CA ASN A 103 -17.96 -6.33 -10.46
C ASN A 103 -16.79 -7.14 -11.06
N PHE A 104 -16.20 -8.00 -10.23
CA PHE A 104 -15.01 -8.76 -10.60
C PHE A 104 -15.21 -9.66 -11.83
N GLN A 105 -16.43 -10.17 -12.06
CA GLN A 105 -16.74 -10.95 -13.26
C GLN A 105 -16.49 -10.17 -14.56
N THR A 106 -16.83 -8.88 -14.60
CA THR A 106 -16.61 -8.04 -15.78
C THR A 106 -15.12 -7.76 -15.96
N ILE A 107 -14.40 -7.57 -14.86
CA ILE A 107 -12.95 -7.34 -14.87
C ILE A 107 -12.22 -8.58 -15.38
N ARG A 108 -12.64 -9.78 -14.96
CA ARG A 108 -12.12 -11.04 -15.53
C ARG A 108 -12.36 -11.15 -17.04
N LYS A 109 -13.51 -10.70 -17.54
CA LYS A 109 -13.77 -10.63 -19.00
C LYS A 109 -12.79 -9.67 -19.70
N SER A 110 -12.50 -8.51 -19.10
CA SER A 110 -11.50 -7.56 -19.61
C SER A 110 -10.08 -8.14 -19.59
N ILE A 111 -9.72 -8.91 -18.56
CA ILE A 111 -8.45 -9.65 -18.50
C ILE A 111 -8.40 -10.71 -19.60
N GLY A 112 -9.49 -11.45 -19.84
CA GLY A 112 -9.59 -12.40 -20.95
C GLY A 112 -9.47 -11.73 -22.31
N ARG A 113 -10.05 -10.54 -22.48
CA ARG A 113 -9.88 -9.71 -23.68
C ARG A 113 -8.41 -9.30 -23.87
N LEU A 114 -7.73 -8.87 -22.81
CA LEU A 114 -6.30 -8.54 -22.86
C LEU A 114 -5.47 -9.74 -23.31
N LYS A 115 -5.65 -10.92 -22.69
CA LYS A 115 -4.94 -12.16 -23.07
C LYS A 115 -5.16 -12.52 -24.54
N LYS A 116 -6.40 -12.43 -25.02
CA LYS A 116 -6.73 -12.68 -26.44
C LYS A 116 -6.01 -11.72 -27.38
N ILE A 117 -5.92 -10.43 -27.04
CA ILE A 117 -5.22 -9.45 -27.89
C ILE A 117 -3.71 -9.73 -27.91
N GLU A 118 -3.12 -10.13 -26.78
CA GLU A 118 -1.71 -10.54 -26.70
C GLU A 118 -1.45 -11.79 -27.54
N GLU A 119 -2.29 -12.82 -27.44
CA GLU A 119 -2.20 -14.05 -28.26
C GLU A 119 -2.28 -13.74 -29.76
N MET A 120 -3.22 -12.88 -30.18
CA MET A 120 -3.33 -12.44 -31.59
C MET A 120 -2.08 -11.69 -32.06
N LYS A 121 -1.45 -10.90 -31.18
CA LYS A 121 -0.22 -10.16 -31.49
C LYS A 121 0.97 -11.11 -31.63
N GLU A 122 1.09 -12.08 -30.74
CA GLU A 122 2.14 -13.11 -30.79
C GLU A 122 1.99 -14.03 -32.01
N ALA A 123 0.76 -14.35 -32.40
CA ALA A 123 0.46 -15.15 -33.60
C ALA A 123 0.66 -14.40 -34.94
N GLY A 124 1.00 -13.10 -34.91
CA GLY A 124 1.18 -12.28 -36.10
C GLY A 124 -0.12 -11.95 -36.85
N GLU A 125 -1.28 -12.09 -36.21
CA GLU A 125 -2.59 -11.78 -36.83
C GLU A 125 -2.75 -10.29 -37.11
N PHE A 126 -2.04 -9.43 -36.36
CA PHE A 126 -2.06 -7.98 -36.53
C PHE A 126 -1.60 -7.54 -37.93
N ASP A 127 -0.65 -8.27 -38.54
CA ASP A 127 -0.11 -7.95 -39.86
C ASP A 127 -1.12 -8.23 -41.00
N ARG A 128 -2.15 -9.04 -40.71
CA ARG A 128 -3.22 -9.37 -41.66
C ARG A 128 -4.38 -8.38 -41.59
N LEU A 129 -4.41 -7.50 -40.59
CA LEU A 129 -5.45 -6.52 -40.39
C LEU A 129 -5.12 -5.19 -41.08
N PRO A 130 -6.13 -4.39 -41.43
CA PRO A 130 -5.92 -3.00 -41.81
C PRO A 130 -5.13 -2.24 -40.73
N LYS A 131 -4.16 -1.41 -41.13
CA LYS A 131 -3.30 -0.65 -40.20
C LYS A 131 -4.08 0.13 -39.14
N LYS A 132 -5.27 0.63 -39.49
CA LYS A 132 -6.15 1.35 -38.56
C LYS A 132 -6.68 0.43 -37.46
N GLU A 133 -7.16 -0.76 -37.82
CA GLU A 133 -7.70 -1.74 -36.87
C GLU A 133 -6.60 -2.32 -35.98
N ALA A 134 -5.43 -2.63 -36.56
CA ALA A 134 -4.27 -3.05 -35.80
C ALA A 134 -3.85 -2.00 -34.75
N LEU A 135 -3.87 -0.71 -35.12
CA LEU A 135 -3.57 0.39 -34.21
C LEU A 135 -4.62 0.55 -33.10
N GLU A 136 -5.90 0.37 -33.42
CA GLU A 136 -6.98 0.41 -32.42
C GLU A 136 -6.84 -0.73 -31.40
N LEU A 137 -6.53 -1.94 -31.87
CA LEU A 137 -6.27 -3.09 -30.99
C LEU A 137 -5.03 -2.89 -30.12
N ASP A 138 -3.94 -2.33 -30.65
CA ASP A 138 -2.74 -2.08 -29.84
C ASP A 138 -2.98 -0.99 -28.78
N ARG A 139 -3.75 0.05 -29.11
CA ARG A 139 -4.20 1.07 -28.14
C ARG A 139 -5.10 0.46 -27.06
N GLU A 140 -6.00 -0.45 -27.44
CA GLU A 140 -6.85 -1.19 -26.48
C GLU A 140 -5.97 -2.03 -25.55
N ARG A 141 -5.01 -2.79 -26.10
CA ARG A 141 -4.04 -3.60 -25.36
C ARG A 141 -3.27 -2.77 -24.35
N GLU A 142 -2.62 -1.68 -24.77
CA GLU A 142 -1.84 -0.82 -23.89
C GLU A 142 -2.67 -0.23 -22.75
N LYS A 143 -3.91 0.16 -23.04
CA LYS A 143 -4.81 0.72 -22.03
C LYS A 143 -5.22 -0.33 -21.00
N LEU A 144 -5.52 -1.54 -21.44
CA LEU A 144 -5.87 -2.67 -20.57
C LEU A 144 -4.65 -3.14 -19.76
N GLU A 145 -3.49 -3.28 -20.40
CA GLU A 145 -2.24 -3.71 -19.79
C GLU A 145 -1.84 -2.76 -18.66
N LYS A 146 -1.82 -1.44 -18.90
CA LYS A 146 -1.50 -0.45 -17.87
C LYS A 146 -2.40 -0.55 -16.63
N ALA A 147 -3.67 -0.89 -16.80
CA ALA A 147 -4.63 -0.94 -15.70
C ALA A 147 -4.70 -2.31 -15.00
N LEU A 148 -4.49 -3.41 -15.75
CA LEU A 148 -4.83 -4.76 -15.30
C LEU A 148 -3.61 -5.67 -15.06
N ILE A 149 -2.39 -5.23 -15.42
CA ILE A 149 -1.19 -6.07 -15.32
C ILE A 149 -1.01 -6.71 -13.94
N GLY A 150 -1.14 -5.93 -12.86
CA GLY A 150 -0.92 -6.42 -11.50
C GLY A 150 -2.04 -7.28 -10.93
N ILE A 151 -3.18 -7.41 -11.64
CA ILE A 151 -4.29 -8.30 -11.29
C ILE A 151 -4.56 -9.36 -12.37
N LYS A 152 -3.70 -9.47 -13.39
CA LYS A 152 -3.86 -10.36 -14.55
C LYS A 152 -3.97 -11.84 -14.17
N SER A 153 -3.26 -12.23 -13.11
CA SER A 153 -3.23 -13.59 -12.57
C SER A 153 -4.17 -13.79 -11.36
N MET A 154 -4.99 -12.78 -11.03
CA MET A 154 -5.88 -12.85 -9.88
C MET A 154 -7.15 -13.64 -10.24
N GLU A 155 -7.31 -14.81 -9.63
CA GLU A 155 -8.47 -15.67 -9.88
C GLU A 155 -9.61 -15.44 -8.88
N SER A 156 -9.32 -15.06 -7.64
CA SER A 156 -10.29 -14.81 -6.57
C SER A 156 -10.18 -13.38 -6.04
N LEU A 157 -11.17 -12.94 -5.26
CA LEU A 157 -11.08 -11.66 -4.57
C LEU A 157 -9.96 -11.71 -3.51
N PRO A 158 -9.27 -10.59 -3.25
CA PRO A 158 -8.25 -10.53 -2.21
C PRO A 158 -8.85 -10.70 -0.82
N ALA A 159 -8.08 -11.28 0.09
CA ALA A 159 -8.45 -11.44 1.49
C ALA A 159 -8.31 -10.12 2.27
N ALA A 160 -7.41 -9.23 1.84
CA ALA A 160 -7.24 -7.90 2.38
C ALA A 160 -6.73 -6.94 1.30
N VAL A 161 -6.95 -5.64 1.49
CA VAL A 161 -6.38 -4.59 0.64
C VAL A 161 -5.43 -3.70 1.42
N PHE A 162 -4.29 -3.37 0.82
CA PHE A 162 -3.34 -2.37 1.32
C PHE A 162 -3.40 -1.13 0.43
N ILE A 163 -3.84 0.01 0.98
CA ILE A 163 -4.13 1.23 0.22
C ILE A 163 -3.21 2.38 0.65
N ILE A 164 -2.58 3.02 -0.33
CA ILE A 164 -1.82 4.26 -0.13
C ILE A 164 -2.69 5.43 -0.56
N ASP A 165 -2.88 6.41 0.31
CA ASP A 165 -3.75 7.58 0.10
C ASP A 165 -5.23 7.20 -0.18
N PRO A 166 -6.01 6.86 0.88
CA PRO A 166 -7.45 6.60 0.80
C PRO A 166 -8.27 7.75 0.19
N ARG A 167 -7.78 8.99 0.28
CA ARG A 167 -8.46 10.14 -0.31
C ARG A 167 -8.40 10.08 -1.83
N LYS A 168 -7.24 9.70 -2.38
CA LYS A 168 -7.08 9.46 -3.82
C LYS A 168 -7.82 8.19 -4.26
N GLU A 169 -7.73 7.13 -3.47
CA GLU A 169 -8.31 5.81 -3.76
C GLU A 169 -9.71 5.57 -3.18
N LYS A 170 -10.52 6.63 -3.07
CA LYS A 170 -11.86 6.56 -2.46
C LYS A 170 -12.78 5.48 -3.04
N ILE A 171 -12.62 5.15 -4.33
CA ILE A 171 -13.43 4.14 -5.01
C ILE A 171 -13.02 2.75 -4.53
N ALA A 172 -11.71 2.48 -4.43
CA ALA A 172 -11.20 1.21 -3.92
C ALA A 172 -11.64 0.98 -2.47
N VAL A 173 -11.55 2.02 -1.63
CA VAL A 173 -12.02 1.99 -0.23
C VAL A 173 -13.50 1.65 -0.17
N ALA A 174 -14.34 2.36 -0.93
CA ALA A 174 -15.78 2.13 -0.93
C ALA A 174 -16.17 0.73 -1.43
N GLU A 175 -15.48 0.21 -2.44
CA GLU A 175 -15.70 -1.15 -2.94
C GLU A 175 -15.29 -2.22 -1.93
N ALA A 176 -14.13 -2.06 -1.29
CA ALA A 176 -13.65 -2.99 -0.25
C ALA A 176 -14.60 -3.01 0.96
N GLN A 177 -15.04 -1.84 1.44
CA GLN A 177 -16.03 -1.73 2.52
C GLN A 177 -17.35 -2.42 2.17
N ARG A 178 -17.85 -2.22 0.93
CA ARG A 178 -19.11 -2.82 0.50
C ARG A 178 -19.07 -4.35 0.48
N LEU A 179 -17.91 -4.94 0.22
CA LEU A 179 -17.69 -6.38 0.21
C LEU A 179 -17.21 -6.94 1.56
N GLY A 180 -16.98 -6.08 2.56
CA GLY A 180 -16.42 -6.49 3.84
C GLY A 180 -14.98 -6.98 3.77
N ILE A 181 -14.22 -6.54 2.76
CA ILE A 181 -12.79 -6.85 2.64
C ILE A 181 -12.02 -5.91 3.59
N PRO A 182 -11.23 -6.44 4.54
CA PRO A 182 -10.45 -5.62 5.47
C PRO A 182 -9.47 -4.68 4.78
N ILE A 183 -9.38 -3.45 5.29
CA ILE A 183 -8.58 -2.37 4.73
C ILE A 183 -7.44 -2.00 5.66
N VAL A 184 -6.22 -2.16 5.18
CA VAL A 184 -5.01 -1.57 5.76
C VAL A 184 -4.64 -0.36 4.92
N ALA A 185 -4.42 0.81 5.52
CA ALA A 185 -4.09 1.98 4.72
C ALA A 185 -3.16 2.98 5.40
N ILE A 186 -2.30 3.61 4.59
CA ILE A 186 -1.53 4.78 5.01
C ILE A 186 -2.46 5.99 4.98
N VAL A 187 -2.68 6.62 6.14
CA VAL A 187 -3.56 7.80 6.28
C VAL A 187 -2.75 9.04 6.67
N ASP A 188 -2.75 10.03 5.78
CA ASP A 188 -2.25 11.36 6.07
C ASP A 188 -3.36 12.21 6.73
N THR A 189 -2.97 13.33 7.31
CA THR A 189 -3.78 14.40 7.92
C THR A 189 -4.99 14.85 7.12
N ASN A 190 -5.01 14.69 5.79
CA ASN A 190 -6.11 15.09 4.91
C ASN A 190 -7.13 13.95 4.64
N CYS A 191 -6.85 12.72 5.08
CA CYS A 191 -7.67 11.54 4.84
C CYS A 191 -8.76 11.39 5.91
N ASP A 192 -9.86 10.71 5.58
CA ASP A 192 -10.83 10.26 6.58
C ASP A 192 -10.43 8.86 7.06
N PRO A 193 -10.09 8.66 8.35
CA PRO A 193 -9.75 7.34 8.88
C PRO A 193 -10.98 6.44 9.10
N THR A 194 -12.19 6.94 8.86
CA THR A 194 -13.44 6.19 9.10
C THR A 194 -13.60 5.05 8.10
N GLY A 195 -13.88 3.85 8.62
CA GLY A 195 -14.10 2.66 7.80
C GLY A 195 -12.82 2.06 7.20
N ILE A 196 -11.65 2.49 7.70
CA ILE A 196 -10.38 1.80 7.51
C ILE A 196 -10.15 0.97 8.78
N ASP A 197 -10.00 -0.34 8.64
CA ASP A 197 -9.88 -1.26 9.77
C ASP A 197 -8.53 -1.10 10.48
N TYR A 198 -7.45 -0.98 9.69
CA TYR A 198 -6.09 -0.82 10.19
C TYR A 198 -5.45 0.46 9.60
N PRO A 199 -5.81 1.64 10.13
CA PRO A 199 -5.24 2.91 9.67
C PRO A 199 -3.83 3.09 10.23
N VAL A 200 -2.85 3.29 9.36
CA VAL A 200 -1.45 3.60 9.70
C VAL A 200 -1.21 5.09 9.44
N PRO A 201 -1.18 5.95 10.48
CA PRO A 201 -0.90 7.37 10.31
C PRO A 201 0.49 7.59 9.72
N GLY A 202 0.59 8.32 8.61
CA GLY A 202 1.88 8.59 7.98
C GLY A 202 1.78 9.42 6.72
N ASN A 203 2.93 9.93 6.30
CA ASN A 203 3.11 10.71 5.08
C ASN A 203 2.91 9.84 3.82
N ASP A 204 1.99 10.27 2.94
CA ASP A 204 1.73 9.62 1.65
C ASP A 204 2.34 10.37 0.44
N ASP A 205 2.97 11.53 0.65
CA ASP A 205 3.60 12.38 -0.36
C ASP A 205 5.09 12.08 -0.53
N ALA A 206 5.77 11.61 0.53
CA ALA A 206 7.20 11.30 0.49
C ALA A 206 7.46 9.87 0.01
N ILE A 207 8.26 9.74 -1.06
CA ILE A 207 8.64 8.43 -1.63
C ILE A 207 9.32 7.54 -0.57
N ARG A 208 10.21 8.11 0.26
CA ARG A 208 10.91 7.36 1.32
C ARG A 208 9.95 6.82 2.38
N ALA A 209 8.97 7.62 2.79
CA ALA A 209 7.96 7.23 3.77
C ALA A 209 7.08 6.09 3.23
N VAL A 210 6.56 6.26 2.01
CA VAL A 210 5.72 5.25 1.34
C VAL A 210 6.51 3.95 1.14
N ARG A 211 7.76 4.04 0.69
CA ARG A 211 8.64 2.87 0.51
C ARG A 211 8.93 2.15 1.82
N LEU A 212 9.28 2.88 2.89
CA LEU A 212 9.55 2.27 4.20
C LEU A 212 8.34 1.47 4.70
N ILE A 213 7.16 2.09 4.69
CA ILE A 213 5.94 1.43 5.20
C ILE A 213 5.56 0.24 4.30
N THR A 214 5.56 0.43 2.97
CA THR A 214 5.16 -0.62 2.02
C THR A 214 6.11 -1.80 2.06
N ALA A 215 7.43 -1.57 2.13
CA ALA A 215 8.43 -2.62 2.24
C ALA A 215 8.24 -3.46 3.50
N ARG A 216 7.98 -2.80 4.65
CA ARG A 216 7.74 -3.50 5.92
C ARG A 216 6.42 -4.28 5.91
N ILE A 217 5.39 -3.80 5.20
CA ILE A 217 4.16 -4.58 4.97
C ILE A 217 4.43 -5.80 4.08
N ALA A 218 5.25 -5.66 3.03
CA ALA A 218 5.66 -6.79 2.20
C ALA A 218 6.53 -7.81 2.98
N ASP A 219 7.38 -7.35 3.90
CA ASP A 219 8.12 -8.23 4.81
C ASP A 219 7.15 -9.03 5.71
N ALA A 220 6.08 -8.40 6.21
CA ALA A 220 5.06 -9.10 7.00
C ALA A 220 4.41 -10.25 6.23
N ILE A 221 4.16 -10.05 4.92
CA ILE A 221 3.59 -11.06 4.03
C ILE A 221 4.57 -12.22 3.84
N LEU A 222 5.84 -11.92 3.58
CA LEU A 222 6.89 -12.93 3.41
C LEU A 222 7.13 -13.73 4.70
N GLU A 223 7.06 -13.07 5.86
CA GLU A 223 7.14 -13.71 7.18
C GLU A 223 5.94 -14.65 7.38
N GLY A 224 4.73 -14.17 7.08
CA GLY A 224 3.50 -14.98 7.17
C GLY A 224 3.51 -16.20 6.26
N ARG A 225 4.05 -16.08 5.04
CA ARG A 225 4.22 -17.20 4.09
C ARG A 225 5.35 -18.17 4.46
N GLY A 226 6.16 -17.86 5.47
CA GLY A 226 7.31 -18.66 5.89
C GLY A 226 8.51 -18.58 4.93
N THR A 227 8.55 -17.60 4.04
CA THR A 227 9.65 -17.38 3.09
C THR A 227 10.82 -16.63 3.73
N LEU A 228 10.58 -15.88 4.82
CA LEU A 228 11.60 -15.33 5.69
C LEU A 228 11.92 -16.35 6.79
N SER A 229 13.06 -17.03 6.69
CA SER A 229 13.63 -17.84 7.78
C SER A 229 13.83 -16.95 9.00
N LYS A 230 13.46 -17.43 10.19
CA LYS A 230 13.58 -16.70 11.47
C LYS A 230 15.03 -16.38 11.91
N ASP A 231 16.04 -16.75 11.12
CA ASP A 231 17.44 -16.79 11.55
C ASP A 231 18.22 -15.47 11.34
N GLU A 232 17.67 -14.46 10.67
CA GLU A 232 18.39 -13.19 10.43
C GLU A 232 18.08 -12.06 11.44
N THR A 233 17.34 -12.33 12.53
CA THR A 233 16.86 -11.25 13.44
C THR A 233 17.43 -11.25 14.86
N GLU A 234 18.46 -12.03 15.18
CA GLU A 234 19.00 -12.08 16.57
C GLU A 234 20.21 -11.16 16.85
N GLU A 235 20.78 -10.44 15.88
CA GLU A 235 21.86 -9.49 16.16
C GLU A 235 21.43 -8.03 16.02
N SER A 236 20.84 -7.49 17.08
CA SER A 236 20.86 -6.04 17.38
C SER A 236 20.65 -5.81 18.89
N PRO A 237 21.70 -5.48 19.66
CA PRO A 237 21.58 -5.21 21.08
C PRO A 237 21.20 -3.73 21.28
N ASP A 238 19.92 -3.44 21.51
CA ASP A 238 19.49 -2.08 21.87
C ASP A 238 18.55 -2.06 23.08
N ALA A 239 19.00 -2.69 24.17
CA ALA A 239 18.44 -2.53 25.50
C ALA A 239 19.23 -1.53 26.37
N GLY A 240 20.20 -0.81 25.80
CA GLY A 240 21.09 0.10 26.55
C GLY A 240 20.62 1.56 26.61
N VAL A 241 19.92 2.04 25.58
CA VAL A 241 19.73 3.49 25.36
C VAL A 241 18.54 4.07 26.16
N GLU A 242 17.59 3.24 26.60
CA GLU A 242 16.48 3.71 27.46
C GLU A 242 16.94 4.12 28.87
N SER A 243 18.11 3.65 29.34
CA SER A 243 18.61 3.99 30.67
C SER A 243 19.36 5.32 30.75
N GLU A 244 19.98 5.79 29.66
CA GLU A 244 20.78 7.02 29.66
C GLU A 244 19.94 8.28 29.45
N MET A 245 18.84 8.22 28.68
CA MET A 245 18.00 9.41 28.44
C MET A 245 17.12 9.81 29.64
N VAL A 246 16.75 8.86 30.51
CA VAL A 246 15.98 9.18 31.73
C VAL A 246 16.88 9.77 32.82
N ALA A 247 18.12 9.30 32.94
CA ALA A 247 19.09 9.82 33.91
C ALA A 247 19.55 11.26 33.59
N ALA A 248 19.63 11.64 32.32
CA ALA A 248 19.99 12.99 31.91
C ALA A 248 18.87 14.02 32.18
N ALA A 249 17.60 13.60 32.18
CA ALA A 249 16.46 14.49 32.42
C ALA A 249 16.22 14.81 33.90
N GLU A 250 16.69 13.96 34.82
CA GLU A 250 16.60 14.20 36.28
C GLU A 250 17.76 15.03 36.84
N GLN A 251 18.84 15.25 36.08
CA GLN A 251 19.98 16.07 36.52
C GLN A 251 19.89 17.55 36.15
N GLU A 252 18.88 17.97 35.37
CA GLU A 252 18.67 19.38 34.99
C GLU A 252 17.35 20.00 35.52
N ALA A 253 16.69 19.37 36.50
CA ALA A 253 15.50 19.89 37.17
C ALA A 253 15.77 20.32 38.61
#